data_AF-A0A2G2MJJ7-F1
#
_entry.id   AF-A0A2G2MJJ7-F1
#
_cell.length_a   1.000
_cell.length_b   1.000
_cell.length_c   1.000
_cell.angle_alpha   90.00
_cell.angle_beta   90.00
_cell.angle_gamma   90.00
#
_symmetry.space_group_name_H-M   'P 1'
#
loop_
_entity.id
_entity.type
_entity.pdbx_description
1 polymer ?
#
loop_
_entity_poly.entity_id
_entity_poly.type
_entity_poly.pdbx_seq_one_letter_code
_entity_poly.pdbx_strand_id
1 'polypeptide(L)' 'MSRKVVIYSSDTCVYCSEVKKYLRGLNVSFTEKNVSTDVEARKDMMKKGFMGVPIVFIDNHVVQGFDKEKIDQLLK' A
#
# COMPACT_ATOMS: atom_id res chain seq x y z
N MET A 1 11.73 14.70 8.61
CA MET A 1 11.44 13.34 9.14
C MET A 1 11.10 12.45 7.96
N SER A 2 11.91 11.43 7.71
CA SER A 2 11.75 10.56 6.53
C SER A 2 10.83 9.39 6.88
N ARG A 3 9.50 9.60 6.81
CA ARG A 3 8.53 8.50 6.96
C ARG A 3 8.72 7.54 5.78
N LYS A 4 9.12 6.31 6.05
CA LYS A 4 9.24 5.28 5.00
C LYS A 4 7.85 4.71 4.72
N VAL A 5 7.32 5.05 3.55
CA VAL A 5 6.06 4.49 3.07
C VAL A 5 6.38 3.37 2.08
N VAL A 6 5.80 2.19 2.28
CA VAL A 6 5.88 1.05 1.37
C VAL A 6 4.46 0.63 0.99
N ILE A 7 4.10 0.72 -0.28
CA ILE A 7 2.78 0.33 -0.77
C ILE A 7 2.90 -1.06 -1.38
N TYR A 8 2.06 -1.97 -0.95
CA TYR A 8 1.83 -3.25 -1.61
C TYR A 8 0.57 -3.18 -2.47
N SER A 9 0.76 -3.31 -3.77
CA SER A 9 -0.28 -3.19 -4.82
C SER A 9 -0.38 -4.48 -5.62
N SER A 10 -1.52 -4.78 -6.24
CA SER A 10 -1.64 -5.87 -7.21
C SER A 10 -2.05 -5.33 -8.58
N ASP A 11 -1.45 -5.83 -9.65
CA ASP A 11 -1.81 -5.49 -11.03
C ASP A 11 -3.26 -5.90 -11.37
N THR A 12 -3.76 -6.95 -10.70
CA THR A 12 -5.13 -7.43 -10.84
C THR A 12 -6.19 -6.57 -10.16
N CYS A 13 -5.82 -5.46 -9.49
CA CYS A 13 -6.80 -4.64 -8.77
C CYS A 13 -6.65 -3.15 -9.05
N VAL A 14 -7.68 -2.59 -9.71
CA VAL A 14 -7.76 -1.18 -10.14
C VAL A 14 -7.56 -0.20 -8.98
N TYR A 15 -8.07 -0.52 -7.79
CA TYR A 15 -7.95 0.30 -6.57
C TYR A 15 -6.50 0.52 -6.11
N CYS A 16 -5.58 -0.37 -6.44
CA CYS A 16 -4.17 -0.22 -6.07
C CYS A 16 -3.49 0.92 -6.85
N SER A 17 -3.83 1.08 -8.13
CA SER A 17 -3.27 2.14 -8.97
C SER A 17 -3.71 3.53 -8.53
N GLU A 18 -4.93 3.67 -8.01
CA GLU A 18 -5.41 4.93 -7.43
C GLU A 18 -4.61 5.34 -6.19
N VAL A 19 -4.33 4.40 -5.28
CA VAL A 19 -3.56 4.71 -4.05
C VAL A 19 -2.15 5.16 -4.38
N LYS A 20 -1.54 4.51 -5.37
CA LYS A 20 -0.23 4.87 -5.89
C LYS A 20 -0.23 6.28 -6.48
N LYS A 21 -1.21 6.61 -7.30
CA LYS A 21 -1.36 7.97 -7.86
C LYS A 21 -1.55 9.01 -6.77
N TYR A 22 -2.36 8.70 -5.76
CA TYR A 22 -2.65 9.60 -4.65
C TYR A 22 -1.39 9.93 -3.84
N LEU A 23 -0.65 8.91 -3.41
CA LEU A 23 0.62 9.07 -2.68
C LEU A 23 1.68 9.82 -3.50
N ARG A 24 1.71 9.59 -4.82
CA ARG A 24 2.63 10.29 -5.72
C ARG A 24 2.26 11.76 -5.90
N GLY A 25 0.95 12.07 -5.89
CA GLY A 25 0.44 13.45 -5.92
C GLY A 25 0.78 14.24 -4.66
N LEU A 26 0.89 13.58 -3.51
CA LEU A 26 1.29 14.19 -2.24
C LEU A 26 2.80 14.45 -2.13
N ASN A 27 3.58 14.12 -3.18
CA ASN A 27 5.03 14.26 -3.22
C ASN A 27 5.77 13.51 -2.09
N VAL A 28 5.15 12.43 -1.59
CA VAL A 28 5.71 11.60 -0.53
C VAL A 28 6.66 10.59 -1.16
N SER A 29 7.81 10.39 -0.53
CA SER A 29 8.72 9.31 -0.91
C SER A 29 8.17 7.98 -0.41
N PHE A 30 7.71 7.13 -1.32
CA PHE A 30 7.26 5.78 -1.02
C PHE A 30 7.87 4.75 -1.96
N THR A 31 8.03 3.53 -1.46
CA THR A 31 8.43 2.35 -2.23
C THR A 31 7.18 1.57 -2.61
N GLU A 32 7.00 1.25 -3.88
CA GLU A 32 5.95 0.34 -4.28
C GLU A 32 6.47 -1.10 -4.39
N LYS A 33 5.67 -2.08 -3.99
CA LYS A 33 5.91 -3.51 -4.13
C LYS A 33 4.67 -4.16 -4.74
N ASN A 34 4.80 -4.66 -5.96
CA ASN A 34 3.66 -5.26 -6.65
C ASN A 34 3.54 -6.75 -6.30
N VAL A 35 2.48 -7.15 -5.60
CA VAL A 35 2.20 -8.51 -5.15
C VAL A 35 1.85 -9.46 -6.30
N SER A 36 1.55 -8.93 -7.49
CA SER A 36 1.35 -9.72 -8.70
C SER A 36 2.68 -10.22 -9.27
N THR A 37 3.75 -9.42 -9.12
CA THR A 37 5.11 -9.78 -9.53
C THR A 37 5.95 -10.32 -8.38
N ASP A 38 5.61 -9.97 -7.14
CA ASP A 38 6.38 -10.26 -5.94
C ASP A 38 5.68 -11.37 -5.12
N VAL A 39 6.29 -12.56 -5.16
CA VAL A 39 5.75 -13.78 -4.56
C VAL A 39 5.64 -13.67 -3.03
N GLU A 40 6.50 -12.88 -2.38
CA GLU A 40 6.44 -12.68 -0.92
C GLU A 40 5.16 -11.95 -0.53
N ALA A 41 4.79 -10.92 -1.27
CA ALA A 41 3.60 -10.15 -0.95
C ALA A 41 2.29 -10.89 -1.29
N ARG A 42 2.32 -11.74 -2.32
CA ARG A 42 1.25 -12.72 -2.57
C ARG A 42 1.10 -13.70 -1.41
N LYS A 43 2.23 -14.19 -0.87
CA LYS A 43 2.25 -15.05 0.32
C LYS A 43 1.74 -14.31 1.54
N ASP A 44 2.05 -13.04 1.71
CA ASP A 44 1.61 -12.20 2.84
C ASP A 44 0.08 -11.98 2.81
N MET A 45 -0.48 -11.69 1.63
CA MET A 45 -1.94 -11.65 1.42
C MET A 45 -2.61 -12.98 1.79
N MET A 46 -2.06 -14.10 1.30
CA MET A 46 -2.59 -15.43 1.60
C MET A 46 -2.44 -15.78 3.09
N LYS A 47 -1.31 -15.45 3.72
CA LYS A 47 -1.06 -15.69 5.15
C LYS A 47 -1.97 -14.88 6.05
N LYS A 48 -2.23 -13.62 5.70
CA LYS A 48 -3.10 -12.74 6.47
C LYS A 48 -4.59 -12.96 6.20
N GLY A 49 -4.97 -13.81 5.23
CA GLY A 49 -6.37 -14.04 4.88
C GLY A 49 -7.05 -12.78 4.35
N PHE A 50 -6.27 -11.84 3.82
CA PHE A 50 -6.77 -10.56 3.36
C PHE A 50 -7.50 -10.74 2.03
N MET A 51 -8.83 -10.59 2.07
CA MET A 51 -9.70 -10.62 0.89
C MET A 51 -9.67 -9.31 0.07
N GLY A 52 -8.82 -8.34 0.43
CA GLY A 52 -8.76 -7.04 -0.21
C GLY A 52 -7.35 -6.44 -0.23
N VAL A 53 -6.93 -6.06 -1.43
CA VAL A 53 -5.84 -5.09 -1.71
C VAL A 53 -6.45 -3.70 -1.88
N PRO A 54 -5.70 -2.59 -1.73
CA PRO A 54 -4.26 -2.42 -1.48
C PRO A 54 -3.82 -2.58 -0.02
N ILE A 55 -2.53 -2.73 0.23
CA ILE A 55 -1.94 -2.66 1.58
C ILE A 55 -0.88 -1.57 1.59
N VAL A 56 -0.86 -0.70 2.60
CA VAL A 56 0.12 0.37 2.74
C VAL A 56 0.82 0.23 4.08
N PHE A 57 2.13 0.11 4.06
CA PHE A 57 2.98 0.17 5.24
C PHE A 57 3.52 1.58 5.36
N ILE A 58 3.29 2.23 6.49
CA ILE A 58 3.82 3.55 6.80
C ILE A 58 4.58 3.44 8.12
N ASP A 59 5.90 3.40 8.03
CA ASP A 59 6.82 3.31 9.15
C ASP A 59 6.61 2.05 10.02
N ASN A 60 5.70 2.10 11.00
CA ASN A 60 5.30 0.99 11.87
C ASN A 60 3.79 0.64 11.75
N HIS A 61 3.06 1.33 10.88
CA HIS A 61 1.63 1.11 10.66
C HIS A 61 1.42 0.30 9.39
N VAL A 62 0.62 -0.75 9.50
CA VAL A 62 0.09 -1.47 8.34
C VAL A 62 -1.37 -1.08 8.16
N VAL A 63 -1.66 -0.48 7.01
CA VAL A 63 -3.00 -0.18 6.54
C VAL A 63 -3.36 -1.24 5.54
N GLN A 64 -4.43 -1.97 5.81
CA GLN A 64 -4.97 -2.95 4.89
C GLN A 64 -6.26 -2.38 4.30
N GLY A 65 -6.35 -2.39 2.97
CA GLY A 65 -7.43 -1.77 2.20
C GLY A 65 -7.05 -0.39 1.63
N PHE A 66 -7.87 0.09 0.70
CA PHE A 66 -7.80 1.45 0.17
C PHE A 66 -8.43 2.44 1.17
N ASP A 67 -7.82 2.58 2.35
CA ASP A 67 -8.25 3.53 3.35
C ASP A 67 -7.64 4.92 3.07
N LYS A 68 -8.30 5.71 2.22
CA LYS A 68 -7.93 7.12 1.97
C LYS A 68 -7.76 7.89 3.29
N GLU A 69 -8.64 7.67 4.26
CA GLU A 69 -8.61 8.35 5.56
C GLU A 69 -7.36 8.00 6.38
N LYS A 70 -6.97 6.71 6.43
CA LYS A 70 -5.73 6.32 7.14
C LYS A 70 -4.49 6.88 6.45
N ILE A 71 -4.49 6.91 5.12
CA ILE A 71 -3.37 7.47 4.36
C ILE A 71 -3.25 8.97 4.63
N ASP A 72 -4.36 9.72 4.62
CA ASP A 72 -4.36 11.14 5.00
C ASP A 72 -3.87 11.34 6.44
N GLN A 73 -4.34 10.54 7.40
CA GLN A 73 -3.90 10.61 8.79
C GLN A 73 -2.41 10.29 8.98
N LEU A 74 -1.88 9.30 8.26
CA LEU A 74 -0.48 8.88 8.38
C LEU A 74 0.48 9.83 7.64
N LEU A 75 -0.03 10.60 6.68
CA LEU A 75 0.72 11.61 5.94
C LEU A 75 0.64 13.02 6.54
N LYS A 76 -0.27 13.25 7.50
CA LYS A 76 -0.41 14.51 8.23
C LYS A 76 0.73 14.81 9.20
#